data_AF-A0A919EQB8-F1
#
_entry.id   AF-A0A919EQB8-F1
#
_cell.length_a   1.000
_cell.length_b   1.000
_cell.length_c   1.000
_cell.angle_alpha   90.00
_cell.angle_beta   90.00
_cell.angle_gamma   90.00
#
_symmetry.space_group_name_H-M   'P 1'
#
loop_
_entity.id
_entity.type
_entity.pdbx_description
1 polymer ?
#
loop_
_entity_poly.entity_id
_entity_poly.type
_entity_poly.pdbx_seq_one_letter_code
_entity_poly.pdbx_strand_id
1 'polypeptide(L)'
;MSGHQREAFQLLMGSLEPDLPQDARTTLAVTAVIGAVAFQSGLPEVRRPLVPLLDAIETSAVGTPYSELVADEAVNALRAVILCEADPVRNAPALLSRTRRPSLLEPLTGIAEMIRLQTLGAVAWWADESELCVDTFRRAFAMLRSYGAIGTGAIALSAMCSALIDVGRWAEADELLDEAATLAAVQKMKHIEVDIEALRVTLQALRGSSTDAGIVTDPAWTAVNLEENTATHARLLRAAGTVAAAAGDYDGALRHFRRLFHQDGTPLHYFLSHGSIADLAAVARRTGRQAEIEPVVRAVRKALGSHTTTRMTLLLHHATALVGDPTQAEHHFRLALVNPAGDQWPLARAQARLHYAQWLRRRRRPLDARPILASAMEAFSGLGASALADEARAELRASGVAAPSDRPDPLSELTAQQQHIVRLAAQGLGNKEIGEKLQLSARTIGSHLYQVYPKLGVSSRHQLRDVLGVL
;
A
#
# COMPACT_ATOMS: atom_id res chain seq x y z
N MET A 1 11.99 2.02 -23.85
CA MET A 1 11.76 0.56 -23.76
C MET A 1 10.33 0.26 -24.20
N SER A 2 10.19 -0.44 -25.33
CA SER A 2 8.95 -0.67 -26.09
C SER A 2 7.96 -1.68 -25.46
N GLY A 3 8.23 -2.17 -24.26
CA GLY A 3 7.45 -3.25 -23.64
C GLY A 3 7.88 -4.66 -24.07
N HIS A 4 8.85 -4.80 -24.98
CA HIS A 4 9.47 -6.06 -25.38
C HIS A 4 10.78 -6.27 -24.61
N GLN A 5 10.69 -6.88 -23.42
CA GLN A 5 11.82 -7.00 -22.52
C GLN A 5 12.86 -8.00 -23.02
N ARG A 6 12.45 -9.06 -23.73
CA ARG A 6 13.41 -10.03 -24.32
C ARG A 6 14.24 -9.41 -25.44
N GLU A 7 13.62 -8.63 -26.31
CA GLU A 7 14.30 -7.92 -27.38
C GLU A 7 15.28 -6.87 -26.81
N ALA A 8 14.82 -6.07 -25.82
CA ALA A 8 15.67 -5.11 -25.13
C ALA A 8 16.87 -5.80 -24.45
N PHE A 9 16.63 -6.92 -23.78
CA PHE A 9 17.69 -7.74 -23.18
C PHE A 9 18.69 -8.24 -24.22
N GLN A 10 18.23 -8.81 -25.34
CA GLN A 10 19.09 -9.30 -26.41
C GLN A 10 19.96 -8.19 -27.02
N LEU A 11 19.38 -7.01 -27.27
CA LEU A 11 20.11 -5.86 -27.79
C LEU A 11 21.20 -5.37 -26.82
N LEU A 12 20.88 -5.31 -25.52
CA LEU A 12 21.83 -4.89 -24.49
C LEU A 12 22.94 -5.94 -24.30
N MET A 13 22.59 -7.22 -24.26
CA MET A 13 23.57 -8.31 -24.19
C MET A 13 24.49 -8.32 -25.41
N GLY A 14 23.94 -8.14 -26.62
CA GLY A 14 24.74 -8.06 -27.84
C GLY A 14 25.70 -6.87 -27.87
N SER A 15 25.42 -5.79 -27.13
CA SER A 15 26.36 -4.66 -26.97
C SER A 15 27.57 -4.96 -26.07
N LEU A 16 27.54 -6.10 -25.36
CA LEU A 16 28.62 -6.55 -24.48
C LEU A 16 29.52 -7.64 -25.12
N GLU A 17 29.16 -8.16 -26.31
CA GLU A 17 29.89 -9.21 -27.05
C GLU A 17 30.70 -8.63 -28.23
N PRO A 18 31.83 -9.24 -28.68
CA PRO A 18 32.45 -10.48 -28.22
C PRO A 18 33.52 -10.30 -27.13
N ASP A 19 34.03 -9.08 -26.94
CA ASP A 19 34.93 -8.71 -25.85
C ASP A 19 34.18 -7.69 -24.99
N LEU A 20 34.06 -7.96 -23.67
CA LEU A 20 33.54 -6.98 -22.71
C LEU A 20 34.20 -5.62 -23.01
N PRO A 21 33.43 -4.51 -23.14
CA PRO A 21 33.96 -3.24 -23.55
C PRO A 21 35.28 -2.91 -22.83
N GLN A 22 36.27 -2.38 -23.57
CA GLN A 22 37.58 -1.98 -23.04
C GLN A 22 37.52 -0.94 -21.89
N ASP A 23 36.31 -0.49 -21.53
CA ASP A 23 35.98 0.37 -20.39
C ASP A 23 34.96 -0.30 -19.44
N ALA A 24 35.43 -0.64 -18.23
CA ALA A 24 34.62 -1.25 -17.17
C ALA A 24 33.42 -0.38 -16.73
N ARG A 25 33.49 0.96 -16.85
CA ARG A 25 32.37 1.86 -16.50
C ARG A 25 31.21 1.69 -17.46
N THR A 26 31.50 1.65 -18.75
CA THR A 26 30.49 1.44 -19.80
C THR A 26 29.81 0.08 -19.61
N THR A 27 30.58 -0.99 -19.38
CA THR A 27 30.05 -2.33 -19.10
C THR A 27 29.14 -2.36 -17.87
N LEU A 28 29.53 -1.68 -16.78
CA LEU A 28 28.72 -1.60 -15.56
C LEU A 28 27.44 -0.80 -15.79
N ALA A 29 27.50 0.32 -16.52
CA ALA A 29 26.33 1.12 -16.85
C ALA A 29 25.33 0.33 -17.70
N VAL A 30 25.80 -0.39 -18.73
CA VAL A 30 24.95 -1.28 -19.53
C VAL A 30 24.35 -2.39 -18.68
N THR A 31 25.14 -2.99 -17.77
CA THR A 31 24.67 -4.03 -16.84
C THR A 31 23.59 -3.51 -15.89
N ALA A 32 23.70 -2.25 -15.43
CA ALA A 32 22.64 -1.61 -14.64
C ALA A 32 21.34 -1.43 -15.44
N VAL A 33 21.43 -1.10 -16.73
CA VAL A 33 20.24 -1.04 -17.61
C VAL A 33 19.64 -2.44 -17.83
N ILE A 34 20.47 -3.47 -18.02
CA ILE A 34 20.04 -4.87 -18.09
C ILE A 34 19.35 -5.27 -16.78
N GLY A 35 19.86 -4.83 -15.63
CA GLY A 35 19.27 -5.05 -14.32
C GLY A 35 17.87 -4.43 -14.19
N ALA A 36 17.68 -3.19 -14.65
CA ALA A 36 16.37 -2.55 -14.68
C ALA A 36 15.38 -3.30 -15.59
N VAL A 37 15.84 -3.79 -16.74
CA VAL A 37 15.06 -4.67 -17.65
C VAL A 37 14.71 -6.00 -16.98
N ALA A 38 15.64 -6.59 -16.24
CA ALA A 38 15.43 -7.83 -15.49
C ALA A 38 14.41 -7.65 -14.36
N PHE A 39 14.48 -6.54 -13.62
CA PHE A 39 13.48 -6.21 -12.60
C PHE A 39 12.11 -5.98 -13.22
N GLN A 40 12.02 -5.15 -14.25
CA GLN A 40 10.74 -4.88 -14.90
C GLN A 40 10.11 -6.15 -15.50
N SER A 41 10.94 -7.03 -16.07
CA SER A 41 10.45 -8.25 -16.71
C SER A 41 10.05 -9.33 -15.72
N GLY A 42 10.79 -9.50 -14.63
CA GLY A 42 10.65 -10.62 -13.70
C GLY A 42 11.07 -11.99 -14.25
N LEU A 43 11.55 -12.05 -15.49
CA LEU A 43 11.84 -13.31 -16.18
C LEU A 43 13.17 -13.91 -15.69
N PRO A 44 13.20 -15.21 -15.29
CA PRO A 44 14.43 -15.85 -14.84
C PRO A 44 15.57 -15.81 -15.87
N GLU A 45 15.26 -15.96 -17.16
CA GLU A 45 16.24 -15.94 -18.24
C GLU A 45 16.92 -14.58 -18.43
N VAL A 46 16.22 -13.48 -18.13
CA VAL A 46 16.75 -12.11 -18.19
C VAL A 46 17.54 -11.79 -16.91
N ARG A 47 17.14 -12.36 -15.77
CA ARG A 47 17.73 -12.09 -14.45
C ARG A 47 18.99 -12.90 -14.15
N ARG A 48 19.04 -14.17 -14.54
CA ARG A 48 20.16 -15.10 -14.23
C ARG A 48 21.54 -14.57 -14.64
N PRO A 49 21.71 -13.86 -15.76
CA PRO A 49 23.03 -13.38 -16.19
C PRO A 49 23.61 -12.22 -15.37
N LEU A 50 22.81 -11.52 -14.55
CA LEU A 50 23.25 -10.29 -13.86
C LEU A 50 24.45 -10.51 -12.93
N VAL A 51 24.43 -11.56 -12.10
CA VAL A 51 25.52 -11.83 -11.16
C VAL A 51 26.80 -12.27 -11.89
N PRO A 52 26.77 -13.23 -12.84
CA PRO A 52 27.93 -13.56 -13.65
C PRO A 52 28.54 -12.37 -14.41
N LEU A 53 27.70 -11.47 -14.96
CA LEU A 53 28.17 -10.25 -15.61
C LEU A 53 28.91 -9.34 -14.62
N LEU A 54 28.36 -9.16 -13.41
CA LEU A 54 28.99 -8.38 -12.37
C LEU A 54 30.35 -8.97 -11.98
N ASP A 55 30.40 -10.28 -11.70
CA ASP A 55 31.63 -11.01 -11.34
C ASP A 55 32.72 -10.90 -12.41
N ALA A 56 32.33 -10.95 -13.70
CA ALA A 56 33.24 -10.79 -14.82
C ALA A 56 33.85 -9.37 -14.88
N ILE A 57 33.03 -8.34 -14.62
CA ILE A 57 33.51 -6.95 -14.52
C ILE A 57 34.54 -6.84 -13.38
N GLU A 58 34.27 -7.42 -12.21
CA GLU A 58 35.20 -7.35 -11.07
C GLU A 58 36.54 -8.02 -11.39
N THR A 59 36.49 -9.21 -11.98
CA THR A 59 37.67 -9.99 -12.34
C THR A 59 38.54 -9.26 -13.36
N SER A 60 37.92 -8.60 -14.34
CA SER A 60 38.63 -7.84 -15.38
C SER A 60 39.33 -6.57 -14.86
N ALA A 61 38.88 -6.02 -13.73
CA ALA A 61 39.43 -4.79 -13.15
C ALA A 61 40.69 -5.03 -12.29
N VAL A 62 40.92 -6.26 -11.81
CA VAL A 62 42.04 -6.59 -10.91
C VAL A 62 43.40 -6.39 -11.62
N GLY A 63 44.30 -5.63 -10.98
CA GLY A 63 45.66 -5.41 -11.48
C GLY A 63 45.78 -4.40 -12.62
N THR A 64 44.69 -3.71 -12.97
CA THR A 64 44.66 -2.63 -13.96
C THR A 64 44.66 -1.25 -13.29
N PRO A 65 44.94 -0.14 -14.01
CA PRO A 65 44.70 1.21 -13.51
C PRO A 65 43.23 1.45 -13.07
N TYR A 66 42.31 0.60 -13.50
CA TYR A 66 40.89 0.61 -13.10
C TYR A 66 40.62 -0.11 -11.76
N SER A 67 41.65 -0.59 -11.05
CA SER A 67 41.48 -1.09 -9.67
C SER A 67 41.00 0.00 -8.70
N GLU A 68 41.37 1.27 -8.94
CA GLU A 68 40.82 2.44 -8.23
C GLU A 68 39.32 2.66 -8.51
N LEU A 69 38.80 2.14 -9.62
CA LEU A 69 37.40 2.24 -10.04
C LEU A 69 36.48 1.37 -9.17
N VAL A 70 36.99 0.27 -8.61
CA VAL A 70 36.27 -0.55 -7.62
C VAL A 70 36.10 0.19 -6.28
N ALA A 71 36.94 1.20 -6.01
CA ALA A 71 36.82 2.07 -4.85
C ALA A 71 35.91 3.30 -5.09
N ASP A 72 35.42 3.51 -6.32
CA ASP A 72 34.53 4.62 -6.67
C ASP A 72 33.12 4.39 -6.11
N GLU A 73 32.60 5.35 -5.34
CA GLU A 73 31.29 5.22 -4.69
C GLU A 73 30.12 5.13 -5.68
N ALA A 74 30.24 5.74 -6.87
CA ALA A 74 29.22 5.62 -7.90
C ALA A 74 29.18 4.19 -8.49
N VAL A 75 30.33 3.54 -8.61
CA VAL A 75 30.47 2.15 -9.06
C VAL A 75 29.87 1.19 -8.02
N ASN A 76 30.16 1.42 -6.73
CA ASN A 76 29.57 0.65 -5.63
C ASN A 76 28.05 0.83 -5.55
N ALA A 77 27.54 2.03 -5.86
CA ALA A 77 26.11 2.31 -5.91
C ALA A 77 25.42 1.53 -7.04
N LEU A 78 26.00 1.48 -8.25
CA LEU A 78 25.46 0.69 -9.37
C LEU A 78 25.51 -0.82 -9.09
N ARG A 79 26.61 -1.32 -8.53
CA ARG A 79 26.75 -2.72 -8.08
C ARG A 79 25.64 -3.12 -7.12
N ALA A 80 25.36 -2.27 -6.12
CA ALA A 80 24.32 -2.54 -5.14
C ALA A 80 22.93 -2.69 -5.79
N VAL A 81 22.60 -1.83 -6.75
CA VAL A 81 21.33 -1.92 -7.51
C VAL A 81 21.27 -3.22 -8.31
N ILE A 82 22.31 -3.55 -9.08
CA ILE A 82 22.35 -4.78 -9.91
C ILE A 82 22.18 -6.04 -9.05
N LEU A 83 22.86 -6.11 -7.90
CA LEU A 83 22.70 -7.23 -6.96
C LEU A 83 21.26 -7.33 -6.44
N CYS A 84 20.65 -6.20 -6.08
CA CYS A 84 19.26 -6.20 -5.64
C CYS A 84 18.29 -6.54 -6.77
N GLU A 85 18.52 -6.13 -8.02
CA GLU A 85 17.68 -6.54 -9.15
C GLU A 85 17.82 -8.03 -9.47
N ALA A 86 18.97 -8.63 -9.17
CA ALA A 86 19.16 -10.07 -9.31
C ALA A 86 18.44 -10.88 -8.21
N ASP A 87 18.53 -10.43 -6.96
CA ASP A 87 17.90 -11.07 -5.79
C ASP A 87 17.70 -10.05 -4.65
N PRO A 88 16.56 -9.33 -4.62
CA PRO A 88 16.38 -8.24 -3.67
C PRO A 88 16.23 -8.76 -2.24
N VAL A 89 15.57 -9.92 -2.08
CA VAL A 89 15.33 -10.55 -0.77
C VAL A 89 16.64 -10.86 -0.07
N ARG A 90 17.62 -11.39 -0.81
CA ARG A 90 18.93 -11.72 -0.25
C ARG A 90 19.83 -10.50 -0.08
N ASN A 91 19.89 -9.63 -1.10
CA ASN A 91 20.93 -8.60 -1.17
C ASN A 91 20.54 -7.29 -0.46
N ALA A 92 19.28 -6.86 -0.53
CA ALA A 92 18.90 -5.55 0.01
C ALA A 92 19.06 -5.45 1.54
N PRO A 93 18.58 -6.41 2.36
CA PRO A 93 18.79 -6.37 3.81
C PRO A 93 20.28 -6.47 4.18
N ALA A 94 21.05 -7.27 3.43
CA ALA A 94 22.49 -7.43 3.66
C ALA A 94 23.25 -6.11 3.44
N LEU A 95 22.91 -5.38 2.37
CA LEU A 95 23.50 -4.08 2.03
C LEU A 95 23.17 -2.97 3.04
N LEU A 96 22.04 -3.06 3.74
CA LEU A 96 21.66 -2.10 4.79
C LEU A 96 22.13 -2.50 6.19
N SER A 97 22.52 -3.76 6.40
CA SER A 97 22.96 -4.25 7.71
C SER A 97 24.29 -3.61 8.15
N ARG A 98 24.35 -3.11 9.39
CA ARG A 98 25.51 -2.37 9.95
C ARG A 98 26.81 -3.19 10.09
N THR A 99 26.78 -4.50 9.84
CA THR A 99 27.93 -5.42 9.96
C THR A 99 28.82 -5.49 8.72
N ARG A 100 28.45 -4.83 7.60
CA ARG A 100 29.34 -4.55 6.47
C ARG A 100 29.09 -3.12 5.95
N ARG A 101 29.79 -2.13 6.50
CA ARG A 101 29.95 -0.80 5.87
C ARG A 101 31.37 -0.70 5.33
N PRO A 102 31.52 -0.35 4.04
CA PRO A 102 31.87 1.04 3.70
C PRO A 102 31.16 1.56 2.41
N SER A 103 31.00 2.89 2.27
CA SER A 103 30.55 3.71 1.10
C SER A 103 29.09 4.18 0.94
N LEU A 104 28.03 3.37 1.06
CA LEU A 104 26.66 3.85 0.70
C LEU A 104 26.04 4.94 1.62
N LEU A 105 26.70 5.32 2.72
CA LEU A 105 26.12 6.14 3.80
C LEU A 105 26.92 7.41 4.14
N GLU A 106 28.06 7.65 3.49
CA GLU A 106 28.75 8.93 3.64
C GLU A 106 28.14 9.93 2.66
N PRO A 107 27.75 11.13 3.12
CA PRO A 107 27.26 12.17 2.21
C PRO A 107 28.34 12.54 1.19
N LEU A 108 28.00 12.44 -0.08
CA LEU A 108 28.82 12.93 -1.19
C LEU A 108 28.38 14.36 -1.58
N THR A 109 28.92 14.86 -2.69
CA THR A 109 28.49 16.13 -3.29
C THR A 109 28.16 15.97 -4.78
N GLY A 110 27.45 16.95 -5.34
CA GLY A 110 27.20 17.04 -6.77
C GLY A 110 26.39 15.86 -7.34
N ILE A 111 26.83 15.34 -8.49
CA ILE A 111 26.18 14.23 -9.21
C ILE A 111 26.36 12.90 -8.46
N ALA A 112 27.49 12.70 -7.79
CA ALA A 112 27.77 11.44 -7.09
C ALA A 112 26.82 11.23 -5.90
N GLU A 113 26.48 12.29 -5.16
CA GLU A 113 25.44 12.23 -4.12
C GLU A 113 24.06 11.92 -4.68
N MET A 114 23.72 12.48 -5.84
CA MET A 114 22.45 12.16 -6.50
C MET A 114 22.36 10.68 -6.85
N ILE A 115 23.41 10.09 -7.42
CA ILE A 115 23.47 8.66 -7.75
C ILE A 115 23.37 7.81 -6.48
N ARG A 116 24.16 8.15 -5.45
CA ARG A 116 24.14 7.46 -4.14
C ARG A 116 22.75 7.47 -3.51
N LEU A 117 22.06 8.61 -3.51
CA LEU A 117 20.72 8.74 -2.97
C LEU A 117 19.68 7.94 -3.79
N GLN A 118 19.77 7.94 -5.12
CA GLN A 118 18.88 7.10 -5.93
C GLN A 118 19.06 5.61 -5.61
N THR A 119 20.31 5.14 -5.54
CA THR A 119 20.62 3.76 -5.17
C THR A 119 20.12 3.44 -3.76
N LEU A 120 20.42 4.30 -2.77
CA LEU A 120 20.01 4.06 -1.40
C LEU A 120 18.48 4.02 -1.27
N GLY A 121 17.76 4.87 -2.00
CA GLY A 121 16.30 4.83 -2.07
C GLY A 121 15.78 3.50 -2.62
N ALA A 122 16.38 3.01 -3.71
CA ALA A 122 16.00 1.73 -4.33
C ALA A 122 16.28 0.53 -3.41
N VAL A 123 17.49 0.47 -2.83
CA VAL A 123 17.88 -0.57 -1.86
C VAL A 123 16.96 -0.54 -0.62
N ALA A 124 16.66 0.65 -0.11
CA ALA A 124 15.73 0.81 1.00
C ALA A 124 14.33 0.30 0.66
N TRP A 125 13.83 0.53 -0.56
CA TRP A 125 12.55 0.00 -1.01
C TRP A 125 12.53 -1.53 -1.01
N TRP A 126 13.56 -2.18 -1.58
CA TRP A 126 13.65 -3.64 -1.60
C TRP A 126 13.82 -4.28 -0.21
N ALA A 127 14.44 -3.57 0.72
CA ALA A 127 14.66 -4.03 2.09
C ALA A 127 13.45 -3.80 3.02
N ASP A 128 12.36 -3.22 2.53
CA ASP A 128 11.25 -2.70 3.35
C ASP A 128 11.71 -1.66 4.39
N GLU A 129 12.67 -0.80 4.06
CA GLU A 129 13.00 0.40 4.84
C GLU A 129 12.25 1.60 4.24
N SER A 130 10.91 1.58 4.33
CA SER A 130 10.03 2.45 3.54
C SER A 130 10.19 3.95 3.83
N GLU A 131 10.38 4.35 5.09
CA GLU A 131 10.64 5.75 5.44
C GLU A 131 11.98 6.23 4.88
N LEU A 132 13.03 5.40 4.99
CA LEU A 132 14.34 5.69 4.40
C LEU A 132 14.25 5.82 2.88
N CYS A 133 13.48 4.95 2.22
CA CYS A 133 13.19 5.03 0.79
C CYS A 133 12.57 6.39 0.43
N VAL A 134 11.49 6.77 1.12
CA VAL A 134 10.77 8.03 0.86
C VAL A 134 11.68 9.25 1.06
N ASP A 135 12.40 9.31 2.17
CA ASP A 135 13.27 10.45 2.49
C ASP A 135 14.45 10.57 1.53
N THR A 136 15.05 9.44 1.17
CA THR A 136 16.20 9.40 0.27
C THR A 136 15.79 9.76 -1.16
N PHE A 137 14.68 9.19 -1.67
CA PHE A 137 14.18 9.55 -2.99
C PHE A 137 13.72 11.00 -3.06
N ARG A 138 13.08 11.55 -2.01
CA ARG A 138 12.72 12.98 -1.97
C ARG A 138 13.94 13.88 -2.21
N ARG A 139 15.05 13.58 -1.53
CA ARG A 139 16.33 14.30 -1.72
C ARG A 139 16.89 14.09 -3.12
N ALA A 140 16.89 12.85 -3.62
CA ALA A 140 17.38 12.51 -4.96
C ALA A 140 16.60 13.25 -6.06
N PHE A 141 15.27 13.28 -5.98
CA PHE A 141 14.41 13.96 -6.96
C PHE A 141 14.54 15.48 -6.91
N ALA A 142 14.76 16.07 -5.73
CA ALA A 142 15.08 17.49 -5.62
C ALA A 142 16.38 17.83 -6.37
N MET A 143 17.42 17.01 -6.24
CA MET A 143 18.68 17.19 -6.98
C MET A 143 18.49 16.99 -8.49
N LEU A 144 17.79 15.93 -8.90
CA LEU A 144 17.46 15.67 -10.30
C LEU A 144 16.73 16.85 -10.96
N ARG A 145 15.77 17.47 -10.26
CA ARG A 145 15.10 18.69 -10.73
C ARG A 145 16.07 19.85 -10.90
N SER A 146 16.96 20.07 -9.92
CA SER A 146 17.94 21.15 -10.00
C SER A 146 18.93 21.00 -11.17
N TYR A 147 19.19 19.76 -11.60
CA TYR A 147 20.05 19.47 -12.75
C TYR A 147 19.31 19.34 -14.09
N GLY A 148 17.98 19.49 -14.12
CA GLY A 148 17.19 19.27 -15.33
C GLY A 148 17.18 17.81 -15.82
N ALA A 149 17.48 16.86 -14.92
CA ALA A 149 17.69 15.45 -15.24
C ALA A 149 16.58 14.53 -14.73
N ILE A 150 15.42 15.07 -14.34
CA ILE A 150 14.32 14.34 -13.68
C ILE A 150 13.89 13.07 -14.42
N GLY A 151 14.01 13.06 -15.75
CA GLY A 151 13.64 11.90 -16.55
C GLY A 151 14.46 10.63 -16.25
N THR A 152 15.68 10.77 -15.75
CA THR A 152 16.55 9.63 -15.41
C THR A 152 16.06 8.87 -14.16
N GLY A 153 15.24 9.50 -13.31
CA GLY A 153 14.65 8.87 -12.13
C GLY A 153 13.26 8.27 -12.33
N ALA A 154 12.72 8.24 -13.56
CA ALA A 154 11.33 7.86 -13.81
C ALA A 154 10.97 6.45 -13.32
N ILE A 155 11.89 5.49 -13.41
CA ILE A 155 11.68 4.11 -12.95
C ILE A 155 11.56 4.06 -11.42
N ALA A 156 12.32 4.90 -10.70
CA ALA A 156 12.29 4.97 -9.24
C ALA A 156 10.99 5.63 -8.70
N LEU A 157 10.24 6.37 -9.53
CA LEU A 157 8.99 7.00 -9.10
C LEU A 157 7.93 5.98 -8.69
N SER A 158 7.81 4.86 -9.41
CA SER A 158 6.87 3.79 -9.04
C SER A 158 7.22 3.16 -7.69
N ALA A 159 8.52 3.04 -7.36
CA ALA A 159 8.99 2.56 -6.07
C ALA A 159 8.67 3.55 -4.94
N MET A 160 8.95 4.85 -5.15
CA MET A 160 8.64 5.90 -4.18
C MET A 160 7.12 6.04 -3.95
N CYS A 161 6.30 6.02 -5.00
CA CYS A 161 4.84 6.03 -4.89
C CYS A 161 4.33 4.83 -4.07
N SER A 162 4.86 3.63 -4.34
CA SER A 162 4.53 2.42 -3.57
C SER A 162 4.89 2.60 -2.09
N ALA A 163 6.09 3.12 -1.80
CA ALA A 163 6.55 3.37 -0.44
C ALA A 163 5.67 4.40 0.29
N LEU A 164 5.29 5.51 -0.36
CA LEU A 164 4.38 6.52 0.20
C LEU A 164 3.00 5.94 0.56
N ILE A 165 2.44 5.10 -0.31
CA ILE A 165 1.17 4.39 -0.04
C ILE A 165 1.35 3.47 1.18
N ASP A 166 2.45 2.73 1.23
CA ASP A 166 2.73 1.75 2.27
C ASP A 166 2.93 2.39 3.65
N VAL A 167 3.58 3.56 3.73
CA VAL A 167 3.75 4.32 4.99
C VAL A 167 2.56 5.19 5.37
N GLY A 168 1.49 5.19 4.55
CA GLY A 168 0.27 5.94 4.84
C GLY A 168 0.32 7.42 4.49
N ARG A 169 1.36 7.88 3.78
CA ARG A 169 1.51 9.28 3.31
C ARG A 169 0.74 9.48 2.01
N TRP A 170 -0.56 9.21 2.05
CA TRP A 170 -1.41 9.10 0.86
C TRP A 170 -1.62 10.41 0.10
N ALA A 171 -1.60 11.56 0.78
CA ALA A 171 -1.67 12.85 0.12
C ALA A 171 -0.41 13.13 -0.73
N GLU A 172 0.78 12.87 -0.18
CA GLU A 172 2.04 12.97 -0.93
C GLU A 172 2.12 11.95 -2.07
N ALA A 173 1.50 10.76 -1.90
CA ALA A 173 1.41 9.78 -2.97
C ALA A 173 0.61 10.32 -4.16
N ASP A 174 -0.53 10.99 -3.94
CA ASP A 174 -1.31 11.58 -5.04
C ASP A 174 -0.50 12.62 -5.83
N GLU A 175 0.15 13.55 -5.12
CA GLU A 175 0.98 14.59 -5.74
C GLU A 175 2.09 13.98 -6.61
N LEU A 176 2.76 12.93 -6.11
CA LEU A 176 3.82 12.26 -6.84
C LEU A 176 3.29 11.44 -8.02
N LEU A 177 2.12 10.80 -7.89
CA LEU A 177 1.48 10.05 -8.97
C LEU A 177 1.13 10.98 -10.14
N ASP A 178 0.67 12.21 -9.88
CA ASP A 178 0.37 13.20 -10.91
C ASP A 178 1.64 13.69 -11.63
N GLU A 179 2.71 13.98 -10.87
CA GLU A 179 4.02 14.33 -11.43
C GLU A 179 4.58 13.17 -12.29
N ALA A 180 4.51 11.94 -11.77
CA ALA A 180 5.02 10.75 -12.44
C ALA A 180 4.25 10.40 -13.71
N ALA A 181 2.92 10.54 -13.71
CA ALA A 181 2.09 10.34 -14.90
C ALA A 181 2.47 11.32 -16.02
N THR A 182 2.64 12.60 -15.67
CA THR A 182 3.08 13.64 -16.62
C THR A 182 4.45 13.32 -17.20
N LEU A 183 5.41 12.93 -16.34
CA LEU A 183 6.76 12.61 -16.76
C LEU A 183 6.82 11.38 -17.67
N ALA A 184 6.07 10.32 -17.35
CA ALA A 184 6.01 9.09 -18.11
C ALA A 184 5.43 9.32 -19.52
N ALA A 185 4.36 10.11 -19.62
CA ALA A 185 3.73 10.49 -20.89
C ALA A 185 4.68 11.29 -21.80
N VAL A 186 5.36 12.30 -21.25
CA VAL A 186 6.33 13.11 -22.00
C VAL A 186 7.48 12.26 -22.56
N GLN A 187 7.96 11.30 -21.77
CA GLN A 187 9.05 10.40 -22.17
C GLN A 187 8.60 9.15 -22.93
N LYS A 188 7.30 8.99 -23.18
CA LYS A 188 6.71 7.84 -23.88
C LYS A 188 7.07 6.49 -23.23
N MET A 189 7.11 6.46 -21.89
CA MET A 189 7.44 5.27 -21.10
C MET A 189 6.17 4.48 -20.76
N LYS A 190 5.65 3.72 -21.73
CA LYS A 190 4.30 3.15 -21.63
C LYS A 190 4.07 2.24 -20.41
N HIS A 191 5.04 1.40 -20.06
CA HIS A 191 4.92 0.52 -18.88
C HIS A 191 4.90 1.33 -17.57
N ILE A 192 5.62 2.45 -17.49
CA ILE A 192 5.60 3.33 -16.32
C ILE A 192 4.25 4.05 -16.22
N GLU A 193 3.68 4.54 -17.32
CA GLU A 193 2.31 5.10 -17.30
C GLU A 193 1.31 4.11 -16.69
N VAL A 194 1.40 2.85 -17.09
CA VAL A 194 0.53 1.78 -16.59
C VAL A 194 0.81 1.44 -15.12
N ASP A 195 2.08 1.42 -14.69
CA ASP A 195 2.46 1.21 -13.29
C ASP A 195 1.92 2.33 -12.38
N ILE A 196 2.03 3.59 -12.80
CA ILE A 196 1.55 4.75 -12.06
C ILE A 196 0.03 4.71 -11.93
N GLU A 197 -0.68 4.40 -13.01
CA GLU A 197 -2.14 4.27 -12.93
C GLU A 197 -2.56 3.10 -12.03
N ALA A 198 -1.85 1.96 -12.04
CA ALA A 198 -2.14 0.84 -11.14
C ALA A 198 -2.04 1.25 -9.66
N LEU A 199 -1.03 2.06 -9.32
CA LEU A 199 -0.83 2.58 -7.97
C LEU A 199 -1.91 3.59 -7.59
N ARG A 200 -2.31 4.48 -8.52
CA ARG A 200 -3.42 5.44 -8.32
C ARG A 200 -4.74 4.71 -8.04
N VAL A 201 -5.09 3.72 -8.86
CA VAL A 201 -6.30 2.90 -8.67
C VAL A 201 -6.27 2.16 -7.35
N THR A 202 -5.12 1.58 -6.99
CA THR A 202 -4.94 0.92 -5.69
C THR A 202 -5.23 1.89 -4.55
N LEU A 203 -4.67 3.10 -4.60
CA LEU A 203 -4.87 4.11 -3.56
C LEU A 203 -6.32 4.59 -3.46
N GLN A 204 -6.98 4.83 -4.60
CA GLN A 204 -8.38 5.23 -4.63
C GLN A 204 -9.30 4.14 -4.06
N ALA A 205 -9.04 2.87 -4.41
CA ALA A 205 -9.79 1.73 -3.86
C ALA A 205 -9.58 1.59 -2.34
N LEU A 206 -8.35 1.79 -1.85
CA LEU A 206 -8.06 1.76 -0.41
C LEU A 206 -8.80 2.85 0.39
N ARG A 207 -9.07 4.01 -0.22
CA ARG A 207 -9.87 5.09 0.38
C ARG A 207 -11.39 4.81 0.37
N GLY A 208 -11.84 3.82 -0.40
CA GLY A 208 -13.26 3.56 -0.64
C GLY A 208 -13.92 4.54 -1.62
N SER A 209 -13.13 5.22 -2.46
CA SER A 209 -13.67 6.00 -3.57
C SER A 209 -14.22 5.04 -4.63
N SER A 210 -15.34 5.38 -5.29
CA SER A 210 -15.89 4.58 -6.38
C SER A 210 -14.92 4.56 -7.57
N THR A 211 -14.04 3.57 -7.62
CA THR A 211 -13.18 3.29 -8.76
C THR A 211 -13.98 2.55 -9.81
N ASP A 212 -13.95 3.03 -11.05
CA ASP A 212 -14.50 2.30 -12.18
C ASP A 212 -13.74 0.96 -12.33
N ALA A 213 -14.43 -0.16 -12.12
CA ALA A 213 -13.88 -1.50 -12.29
C ALA A 213 -13.39 -1.74 -13.72
N GLY A 214 -13.84 -0.93 -14.69
CA GLY A 214 -13.43 -0.98 -16.10
C GLY A 214 -11.96 -0.65 -16.36
N ILE A 215 -11.25 -0.04 -15.40
CA ILE A 215 -9.84 0.31 -15.56
C ILE A 215 -8.95 -0.93 -15.78
N VAL A 216 -9.26 -2.07 -15.13
CA VAL A 216 -8.50 -3.32 -15.33
C VAL A 216 -8.66 -3.88 -16.75
N THR A 217 -9.70 -3.46 -17.47
CA THR A 217 -10.03 -3.87 -18.84
C THR A 217 -9.76 -2.78 -19.89
N ASP A 218 -9.20 -1.63 -19.49
CA ASP A 218 -8.99 -0.52 -20.41
C ASP A 218 -7.93 -0.90 -21.49
N PRO A 219 -8.20 -0.64 -22.77
CA PRO A 219 -7.26 -0.90 -23.87
C PRO A 219 -5.85 -0.34 -23.65
N ALA A 220 -5.68 0.77 -22.91
CA ALA A 220 -4.39 1.33 -22.55
C ALA A 220 -3.49 0.37 -21.75
N TRP A 221 -4.10 -0.59 -21.04
CA TRP A 221 -3.43 -1.64 -20.25
C TRP A 221 -3.00 -2.81 -21.13
N THR A 222 -3.70 -3.04 -22.24
CA THR A 222 -3.32 -4.06 -23.25
C THR A 222 -2.15 -3.63 -24.14
N ALA A 223 -1.72 -2.36 -24.05
CA ALA A 223 -0.60 -1.82 -24.81
C ALA A 223 0.78 -2.27 -24.30
N VAL A 224 0.85 -2.94 -23.13
CA VAL A 224 2.07 -3.51 -22.57
C VAL A 224 2.01 -5.04 -22.67
N ASN A 225 3.09 -5.66 -23.15
CA ASN A 225 3.20 -7.12 -23.14
C ASN A 225 3.38 -7.64 -21.70
N LEU A 226 2.28 -8.01 -21.03
CA LEU A 226 2.29 -8.44 -19.63
C LEU A 226 3.00 -9.79 -19.39
N GLU A 227 3.22 -10.59 -20.43
CA GLU A 227 4.02 -11.82 -20.32
C GLU A 227 5.51 -11.52 -20.15
N GLU A 228 5.96 -10.38 -20.69
CA GLU A 228 7.33 -9.91 -20.56
C GLU A 228 7.50 -8.81 -19.52
N ASN A 229 6.42 -8.25 -18.96
CA ASN A 229 6.44 -7.18 -17.96
C ASN A 229 5.71 -7.61 -16.68
N THR A 230 6.21 -8.66 -16.03
CA THR A 230 5.52 -9.23 -14.87
C THR A 230 5.47 -8.28 -13.68
N ALA A 231 6.38 -7.30 -13.57
CA ALA A 231 6.31 -6.25 -12.55
C ALA A 231 5.04 -5.41 -12.71
N THR A 232 4.77 -4.95 -13.94
CA THR A 232 3.52 -4.26 -14.29
C THR A 232 2.33 -5.17 -14.06
N HIS A 233 2.34 -6.40 -14.57
CA HIS A 233 1.25 -7.35 -14.39
C HIS A 233 0.92 -7.59 -12.90
N ALA A 234 1.92 -7.70 -12.04
CA ALA A 234 1.72 -7.84 -10.60
C ALA A 234 1.04 -6.60 -9.98
N ARG A 235 1.43 -5.38 -10.39
CA ARG A 235 0.75 -4.16 -9.95
C ARG A 235 -0.71 -4.11 -10.42
N LEU A 236 -0.98 -4.57 -11.64
CA LEU A 236 -2.35 -4.64 -12.18
C LEU A 236 -3.23 -5.56 -11.38
N LEU A 237 -2.72 -6.77 -11.09
CA LEU A 237 -3.44 -7.76 -10.33
C LEU A 237 -3.69 -7.29 -8.89
N ARG A 238 -2.74 -6.59 -8.27
CA ARG A 238 -2.94 -5.96 -6.96
C ARG A 238 -4.02 -4.89 -7.01
N ALA A 239 -3.99 -3.99 -8.01
CA ALA A 239 -5.00 -2.95 -8.18
C ALA A 239 -6.39 -3.57 -8.37
N ALA A 240 -6.53 -4.51 -9.30
CA ALA A 240 -7.77 -5.21 -9.58
C ALA A 240 -8.33 -5.95 -8.35
N GLY A 241 -7.45 -6.66 -7.62
CA GLY A 241 -7.83 -7.35 -6.38
C GLY A 241 -8.30 -6.39 -5.29
N THR A 242 -7.65 -5.24 -5.17
CA THR A 242 -8.01 -4.19 -4.19
C THR A 242 -9.34 -3.54 -4.54
N VAL A 243 -9.58 -3.20 -5.82
CA VAL A 243 -10.85 -2.66 -6.32
C VAL A 243 -11.99 -3.64 -6.06
N ALA A 244 -11.82 -4.91 -6.43
CA ALA A 244 -12.84 -5.94 -6.22
C ALA A 244 -13.14 -6.13 -4.72
N ALA A 245 -12.11 -6.15 -3.86
CA ALA A 245 -12.29 -6.23 -2.42
C ALA A 245 -13.04 -5.02 -1.85
N ALA A 246 -12.71 -3.81 -2.30
CA ALA A 246 -13.39 -2.57 -1.89
C ALA A 246 -14.86 -2.54 -2.33
N ALA A 247 -15.18 -3.12 -3.49
CA ALA A 247 -16.55 -3.28 -3.98
C ALA A 247 -17.32 -4.43 -3.31
N GLY A 248 -16.67 -5.23 -2.45
CA GLY A 248 -17.26 -6.41 -1.82
C GLY A 248 -17.32 -7.67 -2.71
N ASP A 249 -16.76 -7.63 -3.93
CA ASP A 249 -16.56 -8.81 -4.79
C ASP A 249 -15.33 -9.60 -4.33
N TYR A 250 -15.46 -10.33 -3.22
CA TYR A 250 -14.36 -11.11 -2.65
C TYR A 250 -13.95 -12.30 -3.52
N ASP A 251 -14.85 -12.85 -4.34
CA ASP A 251 -14.51 -13.89 -5.32
C ASP A 251 -13.66 -13.32 -6.46
N GLY A 252 -14.00 -12.13 -6.97
CA GLY A 252 -13.17 -11.39 -7.92
C GLY A 252 -11.81 -11.03 -7.33
N ALA A 253 -11.80 -10.51 -6.10
CA ALA A 253 -10.56 -10.20 -5.40
C ALA A 253 -9.65 -11.43 -5.27
N LEU A 254 -10.22 -12.58 -4.86
CA LEU A 254 -9.50 -13.86 -4.78
C LEU A 254 -8.93 -14.26 -6.15
N ARG A 255 -9.70 -14.17 -7.23
CA ARG A 255 -9.22 -14.48 -8.60
C ARG A 255 -8.00 -13.64 -8.97
N HIS A 256 -8.02 -12.33 -8.70
CA HIS A 256 -6.91 -11.44 -9.04
C HIS A 256 -5.68 -11.67 -8.17
N PHE A 257 -5.83 -11.71 -6.84
CA PHE A 257 -4.71 -11.95 -5.93
C PHE A 257 -4.11 -13.36 -6.11
N ARG A 258 -4.92 -14.38 -6.45
CA ARG A 258 -4.41 -15.74 -6.69
C ARG A 258 -3.44 -15.79 -7.87
N ARG A 259 -3.67 -14.98 -8.91
CA ARG A 259 -2.81 -14.89 -10.12
C ARG A 259 -1.44 -14.26 -9.87
N LEU A 260 -1.22 -13.65 -8.70
CA LEU A 260 0.12 -13.20 -8.30
C LEU A 260 1.06 -14.36 -7.98
N PHE A 261 0.56 -15.59 -7.88
CA PHE A 261 1.33 -16.78 -7.58
C PHE A 261 0.93 -17.92 -8.53
N HIS A 262 1.88 -18.76 -8.92
CA HIS A 262 1.60 -19.98 -9.67
C HIS A 262 1.04 -21.08 -8.73
N GLN A 263 0.73 -22.25 -9.29
CA GLN A 263 0.13 -23.36 -8.55
C GLN A 263 1.07 -23.94 -7.48
N ASP A 264 2.37 -23.96 -7.76
CA ASP A 264 3.43 -24.41 -6.86
C ASP A 264 3.82 -23.36 -5.79
N GLY A 265 3.18 -22.19 -5.82
CA GLY A 265 3.43 -21.08 -4.92
C GLY A 265 4.60 -20.18 -5.33
N THR A 266 5.22 -20.40 -6.49
CA THR A 266 6.19 -19.45 -7.04
C THR A 266 5.49 -18.12 -7.39
N PRO A 267 6.11 -16.97 -7.13
CA PRO A 267 5.51 -15.67 -7.43
C PRO A 267 5.53 -15.37 -8.93
N LEU A 268 4.51 -14.68 -9.44
CA LEU A 268 4.47 -14.11 -10.79
C LEU A 268 5.63 -13.12 -11.02
N HIS A 269 5.79 -12.18 -10.10
CA HIS A 269 6.96 -11.30 -10.06
C HIS A 269 7.71 -11.54 -8.75
N TYR A 270 9.00 -11.86 -8.85
CA TYR A 270 9.81 -12.41 -7.76
C TYR A 270 9.97 -11.52 -6.51
N PHE A 271 9.63 -10.23 -6.62
CA PHE A 271 9.62 -9.28 -5.51
C PHE A 271 8.20 -8.83 -5.15
N LEU A 272 7.49 -8.27 -6.14
CA LEU A 272 6.22 -7.55 -5.94
C LEU A 272 5.05 -8.45 -5.54
N SER A 273 4.99 -9.70 -6.02
CA SER A 273 3.86 -10.59 -5.72
C SER A 273 3.72 -10.87 -4.22
N HIS A 274 4.84 -11.02 -3.52
CA HIS A 274 4.85 -11.39 -2.10
C HIS A 274 4.13 -10.36 -1.21
N GLY A 275 4.18 -9.08 -1.57
CA GLY A 275 3.56 -8.00 -0.79
C GLY A 275 2.05 -8.15 -0.59
N SER A 276 1.36 -8.90 -1.47
CA SER A 276 -0.10 -9.11 -1.39
C SER A 276 -0.49 -10.42 -0.68
N ILE A 277 0.45 -11.12 -0.03
CA ILE A 277 0.19 -12.44 0.56
C ILE A 277 -0.85 -12.40 1.70
N ALA A 278 -0.86 -11.30 2.48
CA ALA A 278 -1.84 -11.11 3.55
C ALA A 278 -3.23 -10.75 3.01
N ASP A 279 -3.30 -9.94 1.95
CA ASP A 279 -4.56 -9.62 1.26
C ASP A 279 -5.18 -10.87 0.64
N LEU A 280 -4.37 -11.69 -0.05
CA LEU A 280 -4.78 -12.99 -0.58
C LEU A 280 -5.37 -13.90 0.52
N ALA A 281 -4.67 -14.00 1.66
CA ALA A 281 -5.14 -14.79 2.80
C ALA A 281 -6.43 -14.22 3.42
N ALA A 282 -6.58 -12.90 3.46
CA ALA A 282 -7.76 -12.24 3.99
C ALA A 282 -9.00 -12.50 3.13
N VAL A 283 -8.89 -12.35 1.80
CA VAL A 283 -10.01 -12.66 0.90
C VAL A 283 -10.35 -14.14 0.90
N ALA A 284 -9.34 -15.03 0.96
CA ALA A 284 -9.56 -16.47 1.07
C ALA A 284 -10.29 -16.87 2.35
N ARG A 285 -10.01 -16.19 3.46
CA ARG A 285 -10.77 -16.37 4.72
C ARG A 285 -12.22 -15.92 4.60
N ARG A 286 -12.51 -14.84 3.85
CA ARG A 286 -13.88 -14.37 3.63
C ARG A 286 -14.69 -15.28 2.70
N THR A 287 -14.05 -15.86 1.69
CA THR A 287 -14.70 -16.74 0.71
C THR A 287 -14.73 -18.21 1.13
N GLY A 288 -14.15 -18.57 2.29
CA GLY A 288 -14.09 -19.95 2.75
C GLY A 288 -13.10 -20.84 1.99
N ARG A 289 -12.10 -20.23 1.34
CA ARG A 289 -11.10 -20.90 0.48
C ARG A 289 -9.72 -21.00 1.12
N GLN A 290 -9.65 -21.05 2.45
CA GLN A 290 -8.39 -21.09 3.20
C GLN A 290 -7.50 -22.28 2.79
N ALA A 291 -8.08 -23.46 2.60
CA ALA A 291 -7.35 -24.67 2.22
C ALA A 291 -6.66 -24.56 0.85
N GLU A 292 -7.20 -23.74 -0.06
CA GLU A 292 -6.61 -23.48 -1.38
C GLU A 292 -5.35 -22.59 -1.27
N ILE A 293 -5.33 -21.67 -0.31
CA ILE A 293 -4.31 -20.62 -0.18
C ILE A 293 -3.22 -20.96 0.84
N GLU A 294 -3.51 -21.80 1.82
CA GLU A 294 -2.54 -22.24 2.83
C GLU A 294 -1.24 -22.81 2.22
N PRO A 295 -1.28 -23.65 1.17
CA PRO A 295 -0.06 -24.13 0.51
C PRO A 295 0.78 -23.01 -0.11
N VAL A 296 0.12 -21.97 -0.66
CA VAL A 296 0.80 -20.81 -1.26
C VAL A 296 1.53 -20.00 -0.18
N VAL A 297 0.87 -19.72 0.95
CA VAL A 297 1.49 -19.02 2.09
C VAL A 297 2.70 -19.79 2.62
N ARG A 298 2.59 -21.12 2.71
CA ARG A 298 3.70 -21.99 3.13
C ARG A 298 4.86 -21.97 2.13
N ALA A 299 4.57 -22.03 0.83
CA ALA A 299 5.58 -21.98 -0.23
C ALA A 299 6.35 -20.65 -0.22
N VAL A 300 5.64 -19.52 -0.10
CA VAL A 300 6.28 -18.19 0.01
C VAL A 300 7.17 -18.11 1.26
N ARG A 301 6.68 -18.53 2.43
CA ARG A 301 7.49 -18.56 3.66
C ARG A 301 8.76 -19.39 3.49
N LYS A 302 8.65 -20.56 2.85
CA LYS A 302 9.81 -21.43 2.58
C LYS A 302 10.80 -20.77 1.62
N ALA A 303 10.32 -20.13 0.56
CA ALA A 303 11.15 -19.48 -0.44
C ALA A 303 11.96 -18.30 0.12
N LEU A 304 11.34 -17.47 0.98
CA LEU A 304 12.00 -16.31 1.58
C LEU A 304 12.97 -16.70 2.72
N GLY A 305 12.68 -17.77 3.46
CA GLY A 305 13.58 -18.37 4.44
C GLY A 305 14.09 -17.36 5.49
N SER A 306 15.39 -17.40 5.78
CA SER A 306 16.04 -16.52 6.76
C SER A 306 16.27 -15.08 6.28
N HIS A 307 16.01 -14.78 5.01
CA HIS A 307 16.27 -13.48 4.39
C HIS A 307 15.03 -12.58 4.36
N THR A 308 14.00 -12.94 5.13
CA THR A 308 12.72 -12.22 5.15
C THR A 308 12.88 -10.88 5.86
N THR A 309 12.43 -9.78 5.23
CA THR A 309 12.39 -8.45 5.87
C THR A 309 11.45 -8.44 7.08
N THR A 310 11.56 -7.40 7.91
CA THR A 310 10.64 -7.21 9.04
C THR A 310 9.19 -7.15 8.57
N ARG A 311 8.89 -6.29 7.58
CA ARG A 311 7.54 -6.15 7.04
C ARG A 311 6.99 -7.46 6.53
N MET A 312 7.77 -8.18 5.73
CA MET A 312 7.33 -9.40 5.10
C MET A 312 7.14 -10.53 6.13
N THR A 313 7.94 -10.56 7.20
CA THR A 313 7.72 -11.46 8.33
C THR A 313 6.36 -11.22 9.01
N LEU A 314 5.99 -9.95 9.23
CA LEU A 314 4.70 -9.60 9.83
C LEU A 314 3.52 -9.98 8.93
N LEU A 315 3.61 -9.66 7.63
CA LEU A 315 2.60 -10.02 6.63
C LEU A 315 2.43 -11.54 6.50
N LEU A 316 3.53 -12.32 6.53
CA LEU A 316 3.45 -13.78 6.51
C LEU A 316 2.79 -14.34 7.77
N HIS A 317 3.08 -13.79 8.96
CA HIS A 317 2.39 -14.21 10.17
C HIS A 317 0.90 -13.87 10.13
N HIS A 318 0.54 -12.69 9.64
CA HIS A 318 -0.86 -12.31 9.42
C HIS A 318 -1.56 -13.28 8.46
N ALA A 319 -0.96 -13.56 7.30
CA ALA A 319 -1.47 -14.53 6.35
C ALA A 319 -1.62 -15.94 6.96
N THR A 320 -0.61 -16.39 7.72
CA THR A 320 -0.63 -17.71 8.36
C THR A 320 -1.75 -17.82 9.40
N ALA A 321 -2.00 -16.77 10.19
CA ALA A 321 -3.13 -16.75 11.12
C ALA A 321 -4.50 -16.85 10.42
N LEU A 322 -4.57 -16.33 9.19
CA LEU A 322 -5.79 -16.30 8.37
C LEU A 322 -6.05 -17.57 7.58
N VAL A 323 -5.07 -18.38 7.20
CA VAL A 323 -5.33 -19.61 6.42
C VAL A 323 -4.77 -20.89 7.02
N GLY A 324 -3.84 -20.79 7.96
CA GLY A 324 -3.20 -21.93 8.61
C GLY A 324 -4.04 -22.57 9.72
N ASP A 325 -3.36 -23.35 10.57
CA ASP A 325 -3.97 -24.09 11.67
C ASP A 325 -4.73 -23.15 12.65
N PRO A 326 -6.04 -23.34 12.84
CA PRO A 326 -6.85 -22.55 13.78
C PRO A 326 -6.38 -22.60 15.25
N THR A 327 -5.61 -23.60 15.66
CA THR A 327 -5.04 -23.72 17.01
C THR A 327 -3.86 -22.77 17.23
N GLN A 328 -3.09 -22.48 16.16
CA GLN A 328 -1.94 -21.59 16.17
C GLN A 328 -2.27 -20.16 15.73
N ALA A 329 -3.53 -19.89 15.35
CA ALA A 329 -3.95 -18.60 14.83
C ALA A 329 -3.61 -17.43 15.77
N GLU A 330 -3.86 -17.57 17.08
CA GLU A 330 -3.55 -16.50 18.05
C GLU A 330 -2.05 -16.21 18.13
N HIS A 331 -1.23 -17.27 18.18
CA HIS A 331 0.22 -17.14 18.20
C HIS A 331 0.70 -16.32 16.98
N HIS A 332 0.21 -16.65 15.79
CA HIS A 332 0.57 -15.92 14.58
C HIS A 332 0.01 -14.49 14.52
N PHE A 333 -1.22 -14.23 14.97
CA PHE A 333 -1.71 -12.85 15.09
C PHE A 333 -0.85 -12.02 16.05
N ARG A 334 -0.44 -12.59 17.19
CA ARG A 334 0.46 -11.90 18.13
C ARG A 334 1.84 -11.65 17.51
N LEU A 335 2.40 -12.59 16.75
CA LEU A 335 3.66 -12.38 16.02
C LEU A 335 3.54 -11.32 14.91
N ALA A 336 2.41 -11.25 14.21
CA ALA A 336 2.14 -10.17 13.27
C ALA A 336 2.03 -8.79 13.96
N LEU A 337 1.78 -8.79 15.27
CA LEU A 337 1.56 -7.58 16.07
C LEU A 337 2.71 -7.24 17.05
N VAL A 338 3.68 -8.12 17.29
CA VAL A 338 4.67 -7.94 18.37
C VAL A 338 5.73 -6.89 18.06
N ASN A 339 6.17 -6.78 16.80
CA ASN A 339 7.25 -5.87 16.43
C ASN A 339 6.70 -4.45 16.24
N PRO A 340 7.18 -3.43 17.00
CA PRO A 340 6.75 -2.05 16.87
C PRO A 340 7.14 -1.42 15.53
N ALA A 341 8.17 -1.92 14.84
CA ALA A 341 8.51 -1.46 13.49
C ALA A 341 7.35 -1.61 12.50
N GLY A 342 6.39 -2.50 12.79
CA GLY A 342 5.16 -2.65 12.01
C GLY A 342 4.27 -1.40 11.95
N ASP A 343 4.44 -0.45 12.87
CA ASP A 343 3.68 0.80 12.86
C ASP A 343 4.10 1.76 11.73
N GLN A 344 5.25 1.50 11.06
CA GLN A 344 5.63 2.16 9.81
C GLN A 344 4.67 1.85 8.64
N TRP A 345 3.88 0.76 8.72
CA TRP A 345 2.91 0.39 7.69
C TRP A 345 1.48 0.39 8.26
N PRO A 346 0.89 1.57 8.50
CA PRO A 346 -0.31 1.72 9.31
C PRO A 346 -1.51 0.93 8.75
N LEU A 347 -1.65 0.84 7.42
CA LEU A 347 -2.73 0.07 6.80
C LEU A 347 -2.61 -1.43 7.10
N ALA A 348 -1.48 -2.04 6.75
CA ALA A 348 -1.24 -3.47 6.95
C ALA A 348 -1.35 -3.85 8.44
N ARG A 349 -0.82 -2.97 9.30
CA ARG A 349 -0.90 -3.11 10.75
C ARG A 349 -2.34 -3.07 11.25
N ALA A 350 -3.15 -2.12 10.80
CA ALA A 350 -4.55 -1.99 11.16
C ALA A 350 -5.39 -3.17 10.63
N GLN A 351 -5.11 -3.67 9.42
CA GLN A 351 -5.74 -4.89 8.89
C GLN A 351 -5.40 -6.13 9.75
N ALA A 352 -4.16 -6.29 10.20
CA ALA A 352 -3.79 -7.37 11.12
C ALA A 352 -4.53 -7.25 12.47
N ARG A 353 -4.63 -6.04 13.02
CA ARG A 353 -5.40 -5.74 14.26
C ARG A 353 -6.88 -6.08 14.10
N LEU A 354 -7.52 -5.63 13.01
CA LEU A 354 -8.92 -5.91 12.71
C LEU A 354 -9.19 -7.42 12.67
N HIS A 355 -8.40 -8.17 11.89
CA HIS A 355 -8.57 -9.61 11.75
C HIS A 355 -8.30 -10.37 13.07
N TYR A 356 -7.31 -9.96 13.86
CA TYR A 356 -7.06 -10.55 15.17
C TYR A 356 -8.23 -10.32 16.12
N ALA A 357 -8.77 -9.10 16.15
CA ALA A 357 -9.89 -8.78 17.02
C ALA A 357 -11.19 -9.49 16.61
N GLN A 358 -11.44 -9.63 15.30
CA GLN A 358 -12.52 -10.49 14.79
C GLN A 358 -12.36 -11.94 15.26
N TRP A 359 -11.12 -12.47 15.25
CA TRP A 359 -10.83 -13.79 15.77
C TRP A 359 -11.09 -13.89 17.28
N LEU A 360 -10.66 -12.91 18.08
CA LEU A 360 -10.91 -12.85 19.53
C LEU A 360 -12.42 -12.83 19.83
N ARG A 361 -13.20 -12.01 19.11
CA ARG A 361 -14.66 -11.97 19.26
C ARG A 361 -15.29 -13.32 18.99
N ARG A 362 -14.91 -14.01 17.91
CA ARG A 362 -15.40 -15.36 17.58
C ARG A 362 -15.03 -16.40 18.65
N ARG A 363 -13.94 -16.17 19.40
CA ARG A 363 -13.54 -16.97 20.57
C ARG A 363 -14.18 -16.53 21.89
N ARG A 364 -15.25 -15.71 21.83
CA ARG A 364 -15.97 -15.17 23.00
C ARG A 364 -15.09 -14.30 23.91
N ARG A 365 -14.12 -13.58 23.34
CA ARG A 365 -13.25 -12.62 24.03
C ARG A 365 -13.46 -11.18 23.53
N PRO A 366 -14.69 -10.63 23.57
CA PRO A 366 -14.98 -9.30 23.05
C PRO A 366 -14.27 -8.18 23.84
N LEU A 367 -14.04 -8.35 25.15
CA LEU A 367 -13.35 -7.34 25.96
C LEU A 367 -11.90 -7.15 25.51
N ASP A 368 -11.21 -8.24 25.16
CA ASP A 368 -9.84 -8.20 24.62
C ASP A 368 -9.80 -7.60 23.21
N ALA A 369 -10.87 -7.79 22.43
CA ALA A 369 -10.98 -7.29 21.06
C ALA A 369 -11.17 -5.76 21.00
N ARG A 370 -11.88 -5.17 21.96
CA ARG A 370 -12.24 -3.73 21.98
C ARG A 370 -11.07 -2.77 21.80
N PRO A 371 -10.00 -2.80 22.62
CA PRO A 371 -8.89 -1.86 22.46
C PRO A 371 -8.18 -2.05 21.11
N ILE A 372 -8.09 -3.29 20.62
CA ILE A 372 -7.45 -3.61 19.34
C ILE A 372 -8.27 -3.05 18.17
N LEU A 373 -9.60 -3.18 18.21
CA LEU A 373 -10.49 -2.60 17.20
C LEU A 373 -10.50 -1.08 17.24
N ALA A 374 -10.43 -0.47 18.43
CA ALA A 374 -10.36 0.99 18.56
C ALA A 374 -9.11 1.54 17.86
N SER A 375 -7.94 0.94 18.11
CA SER A 375 -6.70 1.31 17.42
C SER A 375 -6.75 1.03 15.90
N ALA A 376 -7.41 -0.05 15.47
CA ALA A 376 -7.59 -0.31 14.03
C ALA A 376 -8.49 0.74 13.37
N MET A 377 -9.63 1.08 14.00
CA MET A 377 -10.58 2.09 13.52
C MET A 377 -9.92 3.47 13.42
N GLU A 378 -9.16 3.87 14.43
CA GLU A 378 -8.43 5.14 14.44
C GLU A 378 -7.42 5.20 13.29
N ALA A 379 -6.62 4.15 13.11
CA ALA A 379 -5.66 4.07 12.01
C ALA A 379 -6.33 4.12 10.63
N PHE A 380 -7.42 3.38 10.41
CA PHE A 380 -8.17 3.46 9.15
C PHE A 380 -8.79 4.83 8.91
N SER A 381 -9.32 5.47 9.96
CA SER A 381 -9.91 6.81 9.87
C SER A 381 -8.85 7.86 9.54
N GLY A 382 -7.68 7.79 10.18
CA GLY A 382 -6.56 8.70 9.93
C GLY A 382 -5.98 8.58 8.53
N LEU A 383 -6.02 7.38 7.94
CA LEU A 383 -5.65 7.16 6.55
C LEU A 383 -6.74 7.61 5.57
N GLY A 384 -8.01 7.65 5.99
CA GLY A 384 -9.15 7.83 5.10
C GLY A 384 -9.61 6.53 4.43
N ALA A 385 -9.26 5.37 4.99
CA ALA A 385 -9.70 4.05 4.55
C ALA A 385 -11.14 3.76 5.00
N SER A 386 -12.10 4.52 4.44
CA SER A 386 -13.48 4.61 4.93
C SER A 386 -14.19 3.26 5.12
N ALA A 387 -14.14 2.39 4.11
CA ALA A 387 -14.76 1.07 4.17
C ALA A 387 -14.20 0.18 5.29
N LEU A 388 -12.89 0.22 5.53
CA LEU A 388 -12.23 -0.54 6.61
C LEU A 388 -12.51 0.09 7.99
N ALA A 389 -12.60 1.42 8.06
CA ALA A 389 -13.00 2.12 9.28
C ALA A 389 -14.45 1.77 9.68
N ASP A 390 -15.36 1.71 8.70
CA ASP A 390 -16.75 1.30 8.91
C ASP A 390 -16.86 -0.15 9.36
N GLU A 391 -16.06 -1.04 8.78
CA GLU A 391 -15.97 -2.43 9.22
C GLU A 391 -15.47 -2.55 10.66
N ALA A 392 -14.38 -1.85 11.01
CA ALA A 392 -13.88 -1.83 12.38
C ALA A 392 -14.90 -1.27 13.37
N ARG A 393 -15.67 -0.24 12.97
CA ARG A 393 -16.77 0.33 13.76
C ARG A 393 -17.92 -0.66 13.93
N ALA A 394 -18.28 -1.41 12.90
CA ALA A 394 -19.28 -2.47 12.99
C ALA A 394 -18.85 -3.59 13.96
N GLU A 395 -17.58 -4.00 13.89
CA GLU A 395 -17.02 -5.02 14.80
C GLU A 395 -16.90 -4.51 16.25
N LEU A 396 -16.62 -3.22 16.47
CA LEU A 396 -16.69 -2.58 17.80
C LEU A 396 -18.09 -2.64 18.39
N ARG A 397 -19.10 -2.26 17.60
CA ARG A 397 -20.51 -2.36 17.98
C ARG A 397 -20.89 -3.80 18.32
N ALA A 398 -20.49 -4.76 17.50
CA ALA A 398 -20.70 -6.18 17.73
C ALA A 398 -19.97 -6.72 18.99
N SER A 399 -18.92 -6.04 19.44
CA SER A 399 -18.18 -6.35 20.67
C SER A 399 -18.81 -5.72 21.93
N GLY A 400 -20.00 -5.12 21.81
CA GLY A 400 -20.75 -4.51 22.91
C GLY A 400 -20.25 -3.12 23.31
N VAL A 401 -19.45 -2.46 22.46
CA VAL A 401 -19.21 -1.02 22.57
C VAL A 401 -20.30 -0.34 21.77
N ALA A 402 -21.37 0.07 22.45
CA ALA A 402 -22.20 1.13 21.90
C ALA A 402 -21.29 2.37 21.78
N ALA A 403 -21.10 2.88 20.57
CA ALA A 403 -20.66 4.27 20.41
C ALA A 403 -21.60 5.15 21.26
N PRO A 404 -21.15 6.30 21.80
CA PRO A 404 -22.03 7.24 22.48
C PRO A 404 -23.26 7.52 21.60
N SER A 405 -24.38 6.90 21.97
CA SER A 405 -25.72 6.93 21.39
C SER A 405 -25.84 7.29 19.90
N ASP A 406 -25.89 6.25 19.05
CA ASP A 406 -26.71 6.26 17.84
C ASP A 406 -28.18 6.00 18.25
N ARG A 407 -28.72 6.89 19.09
CA ARG A 407 -30.18 7.03 19.17
C ARG A 407 -30.56 7.64 17.83
N PRO A 408 -31.49 7.05 17.05
CA PRO A 408 -32.04 7.74 15.89
C PRO A 408 -32.44 9.14 16.35
N ASP A 409 -32.01 10.17 15.61
CA ASP A 409 -32.32 11.56 15.95
C ASP A 409 -33.80 11.60 16.34
N PRO A 410 -34.16 11.94 17.59
CA PRO A 410 -35.56 11.92 18.02
C PRO A 410 -36.43 12.85 17.17
N LEU A 411 -35.82 13.75 16.41
CA LEU A 411 -36.49 14.63 15.46
C LEU A 411 -36.69 14.04 14.05
N SER A 412 -36.13 12.88 13.74
CA SER A 412 -36.17 12.26 12.40
C SER A 412 -37.59 11.90 11.94
N GLU A 413 -38.52 11.64 12.87
CA GLU A 413 -39.95 11.37 12.58
C GLU A 413 -40.82 12.64 12.47
N LEU A 414 -40.22 13.82 12.65
CA LEU A 414 -40.90 15.11 12.60
C LEU A 414 -40.68 15.83 11.27
N THR A 415 -41.69 16.56 10.81
CA THR A 415 -41.52 17.46 9.66
C THR A 415 -40.57 18.61 10.00
N ALA A 416 -39.92 19.21 8.99
CA ALA A 416 -39.00 20.34 9.21
C ALA A 416 -39.62 21.48 10.05
N GLN A 417 -40.90 21.77 9.85
CA GLN A 417 -41.63 22.78 10.63
C GLN A 417 -41.84 22.34 12.09
N GLN A 418 -42.15 21.07 12.34
CA GLN A 418 -42.27 20.51 13.69
C GLN A 418 -40.93 20.53 14.42
N GLN A 419 -39.83 20.17 13.74
CA GLN A 419 -38.48 20.26 14.31
C GLN A 419 -38.13 21.68 14.73
N HIS A 420 -38.45 22.67 13.89
CA HIS A 420 -38.16 24.07 14.17
C HIS A 420 -38.95 24.59 15.39
N ILE A 421 -40.23 24.25 15.49
CA ILE A 421 -41.07 24.56 16.66
C ILE A 421 -40.53 23.90 17.94
N VAL A 422 -40.10 22.64 17.86
CA VAL A 422 -39.53 21.90 19.01
C VAL A 422 -38.24 22.53 19.52
N ARG A 423 -37.32 22.91 18.63
CA ARG A 423 -36.06 23.56 19.02
C ARG A 423 -36.30 24.90 19.73
N LEU A 424 -37.22 25.73 19.21
CA LEU A 424 -37.58 27.00 19.86
C LEU A 424 -38.28 26.78 21.21
N ALA A 425 -39.14 25.77 21.30
CA ALA A 425 -39.81 25.43 22.57
C ALA A 425 -38.82 24.88 23.62
N ALA A 426 -37.82 24.10 23.22
CA ALA A 426 -36.76 23.60 24.11
C ALA A 426 -35.86 24.73 24.63
N GLN A 427 -35.70 25.82 23.87
CA GLN A 427 -35.00 27.04 24.32
C GLN A 427 -35.82 27.87 25.33
N GLY A 428 -37.02 27.42 25.70
CA GLY A 428 -37.86 28.07 26.71
C GLY A 428 -38.87 29.07 26.17
N LEU A 429 -38.98 29.25 24.84
CA LEU A 429 -39.93 30.19 24.26
C LEU A 429 -41.38 29.71 24.42
N GLY A 430 -42.26 30.65 24.76
CA GLY A 430 -43.71 30.45 24.85
C GLY A 430 -44.38 30.41 23.47
N ASN A 431 -45.60 29.87 23.40
CA ASN A 431 -46.33 29.72 22.12
C ASN A 431 -46.55 31.05 21.38
N LYS A 432 -46.69 32.16 22.11
CA LYS A 432 -46.88 33.50 21.54
C LYS A 432 -45.60 34.00 20.85
N GLU A 433 -44.45 33.85 21.52
CA GLU A 433 -43.14 34.26 21.01
C GLU A 433 -42.69 33.40 19.81
N ILE A 434 -42.96 32.09 19.87
CA ILE A 434 -42.73 31.19 18.73
C ILE A 434 -43.65 31.56 17.56
N GLY A 435 -44.93 31.85 17.86
CA GLY A 435 -45.89 32.28 16.84
C GLY A 435 -45.47 33.55 16.12
N GLU A 436 -44.98 34.55 16.86
CA GLU A 436 -44.45 35.80 16.30
C GLU A 436 -43.22 35.54 15.40
N LYS A 437 -42.29 34.67 15.83
CA LYS A 437 -41.09 34.31 15.04
C LYS A 437 -41.42 33.56 13.75
N LEU A 438 -42.47 32.74 13.76
CA LEU A 438 -42.85 31.87 12.63
C LEU A 438 -44.02 32.41 11.82
N GLN A 439 -44.55 33.58 12.17
CA GLN A 439 -45.76 34.16 11.58
C GLN A 439 -46.98 33.22 11.67
N LEU A 440 -47.13 32.54 12.82
CA LEU A 440 -48.21 31.60 13.12
C LEU A 440 -48.96 32.03 14.39
N SER A 441 -50.22 31.63 14.51
CA SER A 441 -50.96 31.88 15.75
C SER A 441 -50.43 31.04 16.91
N ALA A 442 -50.48 31.57 18.14
CA ALA A 442 -50.09 30.82 19.35
C ALA A 442 -50.90 29.51 19.51
N ARG A 443 -52.13 29.47 19.00
CA ARG A 443 -52.97 28.28 18.94
C ARG A 443 -52.40 27.23 17.99
N THR A 444 -51.93 27.64 16.82
CA THR A 444 -51.28 26.76 15.82
C THR A 444 -50.01 26.13 16.39
N ILE A 445 -49.19 26.91 17.11
CA ILE A 445 -48.00 26.39 17.81
C ILE A 445 -48.40 25.35 18.86
N GLY A 446 -49.46 25.62 19.64
CA GLY A 446 -50.00 24.66 20.61
C GLY A 446 -50.45 23.35 19.97
N SER A 447 -51.13 23.41 18.82
CA SER A 447 -51.54 22.22 18.07
C SER A 447 -50.36 21.41 17.55
N HIS A 448 -49.31 22.06 17.03
CA HIS A 448 -48.10 21.35 16.62
C HIS A 448 -47.41 20.67 17.79
N LEU A 449 -47.22 21.35 18.92
CA LEU A 449 -46.61 20.76 20.11
C LEU A 449 -47.42 19.58 20.66
N TYR A 450 -48.76 19.69 20.67
CA TYR A 450 -49.65 18.60 21.07
C TYR A 450 -49.48 17.34 20.20
N GLN A 451 -49.29 17.50 18.89
CA GLN A 451 -49.06 16.38 17.96
C GLN A 451 -47.66 15.77 18.09
N VAL A 452 -46.69 16.56 18.52
CA VAL A 452 -45.27 16.17 18.59
C VAL A 452 -44.92 15.48 19.91
N TYR A 453 -45.56 15.86 21.02
CA TYR A 453 -45.29 15.27 22.34
C TYR A 453 -45.43 13.74 22.38
N PRO A 454 -46.49 13.12 21.85
CA PRO A 454 -46.59 11.66 21.80
C PRO A 454 -45.51 11.02 20.92
N LYS A 455 -45.11 11.67 19.82
CA LYS A 455 -44.06 11.17 18.92
C LYS A 455 -42.68 11.19 19.57
N LEU A 456 -42.44 12.16 20.44
CA LEU A 456 -41.19 12.30 21.20
C LEU A 456 -41.23 11.58 22.56
N GLY A 457 -42.35 10.94 22.92
CA GLY A 457 -42.51 10.27 24.22
C GLY A 457 -42.48 11.20 25.43
N VAL A 458 -42.79 12.50 25.26
CA VAL A 458 -42.80 13.50 26.33
C VAL A 458 -44.21 13.90 26.72
N SER A 459 -44.43 14.23 27.98
CA SER A 459 -45.72 14.70 28.52
C SER A 459 -45.72 16.18 28.85
N SER A 460 -44.57 16.84 28.82
CA SER A 460 -44.45 18.26 29.15
C SER A 460 -43.35 18.97 28.36
N ARG A 461 -43.51 20.29 28.20
CA ARG A 461 -42.58 21.16 27.47
C ARG A 461 -41.15 21.11 28.03
N HIS A 462 -41.00 21.00 29.35
CA HIS A 462 -39.69 21.01 30.01
C HIS A 462 -38.84 19.79 29.61
N GLN A 463 -39.46 18.65 29.33
CA GLN A 463 -38.77 17.43 28.89
C GLN A 463 -38.19 17.54 27.47
N LEU A 464 -38.57 18.55 26.67
CA LEU A 464 -37.98 18.77 25.34
C LEU A 464 -36.49 19.10 25.41
N ARG A 465 -36.01 19.72 26.50
CA ARG A 465 -34.58 20.00 26.70
C ARG A 465 -33.78 18.70 26.86
N ASP A 466 -34.33 17.78 27.66
CA ASP A 466 -33.72 16.48 27.94
C ASP A 466 -33.66 15.61 26.67
N VAL A 467 -34.67 15.69 25.80
CA VAL A 467 -34.71 14.97 24.52
C VAL A 467 -33.69 15.51 23.51
N LEU A 468 -33.41 16.82 23.53
CA LEU A 468 -32.50 17.46 22.57
C LEU A 468 -31.06 17.61 23.06
N GLY A 469 -30.77 17.23 24.30
CA GLY A 469 -29.42 17.37 24.89
C GLY A 469 -28.96 18.83 25.07
N VAL A 470 -29.90 19.78 25.15
CA VAL A 470 -29.60 21.20 25.33
C VAL A 470 -29.52 21.48 26.83
N LEU A 471 -28.28 21.54 27.36
CA LEU A 471 -27.99 21.97 28.74
C LEU A 471 -28.37 23.43 28.96
#